data_AF-C7GCV9-F1
#
_entry.id   AF-C7GCV9-F1
#
_cell.length_a   1.000
_cell.length_b   1.000
_cell.length_c   1.000
_cell.angle_alpha   90.00
_cell.angle_beta   90.00
_cell.angle_gamma   90.00
#
_symmetry.space_group_name_H-M   'P 1'
#
loop_
_entity.id
_entity.type
_entity.pdbx_description
1 polymer ?
#
loop_
_entity_poly.entity_id
_entity_poly.type
_entity_poly.pdbx_seq_one_letter_code
_entity_poly.pdbx_strand_id
1 'polypeptide(L)'
;MPVLIFSWISSNMNGGTHRMSKKNMESTRELMGTREVTDYSIRTYRNEELVYFLIQPSNISVLSEESLSARIYGLMTVLKGITEIEMMCLNSRENFEDNKRYLKKRMEEVDRLQLTGQIF
;
A
#
# COMPACT_ATOMS: atom_id res chain seq x y z
N MET A 1 -52.00 42.38 29.01
CA MET A 1 -52.33 41.02 29.50
C MET A 1 -51.58 40.01 28.62
N PRO A 2 -50.89 38.98 29.14
CA PRO A 2 -50.02 38.96 30.31
C PRO A 2 -48.65 38.21 30.07
N VAL A 3 -47.74 38.41 31.02
CA VAL A 3 -46.59 37.59 31.52
C VAL A 3 -45.36 37.20 30.66
N LEU A 4 -44.22 37.62 31.21
CA LEU A 4 -42.83 37.17 31.07
C LEU A 4 -42.63 35.70 31.50
N ILE A 5 -41.76 34.92 30.83
CA ILE A 5 -40.88 33.96 31.50
C ILE A 5 -39.45 34.08 30.94
N PHE A 6 -38.54 34.22 31.90
CA PHE A 6 -37.09 34.40 31.84
C PHE A 6 -36.31 33.12 31.49
N SER A 7 -35.02 33.33 31.18
CA SER A 7 -33.86 32.43 31.38
C SER A 7 -33.56 31.47 30.22
N TRP A 8 -32.56 31.73 29.36
CA TRP A 8 -31.13 31.45 29.59
C TRP A 8 -30.91 30.11 30.29
N ILE A 9 -30.41 29.09 29.56
CA ILE A 9 -29.30 28.18 29.91
C ILE A 9 -29.17 27.09 28.83
N SER A 10 -27.96 27.04 28.26
CA SER A 10 -27.21 25.84 27.84
C SER A 10 -27.82 24.92 26.76
N SER A 11 -27.17 24.85 25.61
CA SER A 11 -25.95 24.03 25.51
C SER A 11 -25.30 24.19 24.15
N ASN A 12 -24.06 24.63 24.20
CA ASN A 12 -23.07 24.50 23.14
C ASN A 12 -22.96 23.01 22.76
N MET A 13 -23.64 22.59 21.70
CA MET A 13 -23.40 21.33 21.01
C MET A 13 -22.71 21.62 19.68
N ASN A 14 -21.57 22.30 19.74
CA ASN A 14 -20.51 21.95 18.81
C ASN A 14 -20.07 20.54 19.19
N GLY A 15 -20.78 19.55 18.63
CA GLY A 15 -20.34 18.17 18.61
C GLY A 15 -18.91 18.21 18.09
N GLY A 16 -17.96 18.07 19.01
CA GLY A 16 -16.57 17.91 18.66
C GLY A 16 -16.56 16.73 17.70
N THR A 17 -16.43 17.01 16.41
CA THR A 17 -15.93 16.05 15.45
C THR A 17 -14.75 15.43 16.16
N HIS A 18 -14.88 14.16 16.56
CA HIS A 18 -13.77 13.35 16.98
C HIS A 18 -12.77 13.49 15.82
N ARG A 19 -11.82 14.41 15.96
CA ARG A 19 -10.59 14.38 15.18
C ARG A 19 -9.99 13.07 15.65
N MET A 20 -10.29 12.00 14.92
CA MET A 20 -9.38 10.86 14.87
C MET A 20 -8.04 11.51 14.58
N SER A 21 -7.20 11.59 15.63
CA SER A 21 -5.84 12.03 15.49
C SER A 21 -5.29 11.28 14.29
N LYS A 22 -4.83 11.99 13.26
CA LYS A 22 -4.10 11.45 12.11
C LYS A 22 -2.80 10.81 12.61
N LYS A 23 -2.91 9.77 13.42
CA LYS A 23 -1.81 9.03 13.99
C LYS A 23 -1.42 8.02 12.91
N ASN A 24 -0.51 8.46 12.06
CA ASN A 24 0.28 7.63 11.16
C ASN A 24 -0.53 6.79 10.16
N MET A 25 -1.34 7.44 9.33
CA MET A 25 -1.69 6.86 8.02
C MET A 25 -0.67 7.39 7.03
N GLU A 26 0.56 6.87 7.08
CA GLU A 26 1.44 7.02 5.92
C GLU A 26 0.68 6.42 4.74
N SER A 27 0.44 7.23 3.71
CA SER A 27 -0.27 6.75 2.54
C SER A 27 0.49 5.55 1.96
N THR A 28 -0.19 4.61 1.30
CA THR A 28 0.50 3.47 0.64
C THR A 28 1.63 3.95 -0.27
N ARG A 29 1.52 5.16 -0.84
CA ARG A 29 2.57 5.80 -1.62
C ARG A 29 3.78 6.20 -0.79
N GLU A 30 3.57 6.77 0.40
CA GLU A 30 4.64 7.13 1.34
C GLU A 30 5.38 5.87 1.83
N LEU A 31 4.64 4.82 2.19
CA LEU A 31 5.21 3.52 2.56
C LEU A 31 6.05 2.90 1.43
N MET A 32 5.63 3.08 0.18
CA MET A 32 6.34 2.62 -1.01
C MET A 32 7.42 3.60 -1.49
N GLY A 33 7.67 4.71 -0.78
CA GLY A 33 8.65 5.74 -1.19
C GLY A 33 8.33 6.41 -2.53
N THR A 34 7.07 6.34 -2.98
CA THR A 34 6.62 6.80 -4.28
C THR A 34 5.89 8.13 -4.15
N ARG A 35 6.33 9.13 -4.93
CA ARG A 35 5.70 10.46 -4.98
C ARG A 35 4.54 10.49 -5.98
N GLU A 36 4.76 9.96 -7.18
CA GLU A 36 3.84 10.07 -8.30
C GLU A 36 3.98 8.85 -9.22
N VAL A 37 2.85 8.38 -9.76
CA VAL A 37 2.81 7.37 -10.82
C VAL A 37 2.37 8.09 -12.09
N THR A 38 3.21 8.06 -13.11
CA THR A 38 2.95 8.68 -14.42
C THR A 38 2.41 7.62 -15.38
N ASP A 39 2.18 8.00 -16.64
CA ASP A 39 1.74 7.07 -17.69
C ASP A 39 2.78 5.97 -18.00
N TYR A 40 4.06 6.19 -17.66
CA TYR A 40 5.16 5.28 -18.03
C TYR A 40 6.21 5.06 -16.93
N SER A 41 6.11 5.74 -15.79
CA SER A 41 7.15 5.72 -14.75
C SER A 41 6.60 5.92 -13.33
N ILE A 42 7.46 5.64 -12.35
CA ILE A 42 7.24 5.89 -10.93
C ILE A 42 8.29 6.89 -10.46
N ARG A 43 7.84 8.05 -9.95
CA ARG A 43 8.73 9.08 -9.41
C ARG A 43 8.89 8.92 -7.91
N THR A 44 10.12 8.87 -7.42
CA THR A 44 10.42 8.78 -5.98
C THR A 44 10.46 10.16 -5.33
N TYR A 45 10.40 10.23 -4.00
CA TYR A 45 10.61 11.48 -3.27
C TYR A 45 12.03 12.05 -3.41
N ARG A 46 12.99 11.23 -3.86
CA ARG A 46 14.37 11.62 -4.15
C ARG A 46 14.55 12.17 -5.57
N ASN A 47 13.45 12.37 -6.29
CA ASN A 47 13.44 12.86 -7.67
C ASN A 47 14.06 11.88 -8.69
N GLU A 48 14.10 10.59 -8.36
CA GLU A 48 14.46 9.51 -9.28
C GLU A 48 13.21 9.07 -10.06
N GLU A 49 13.40 8.59 -11.28
CA GLU A 49 12.32 8.13 -12.15
C GLU A 49 12.57 6.66 -12.55
N LEU A 50 11.71 5.77 -12.05
CA LEU A 50 11.79 4.33 -12.25
C LEU A 50 10.85 3.92 -13.39
N VAL A 51 11.37 3.16 -14.35
CA VAL A 51 10.59 2.61 -15.47
C VAL A 51 10.56 1.10 -15.33
N TYR A 52 9.37 0.52 -15.35
CA TYR A 52 9.16 -0.92 -15.19
C TYR A 52 8.73 -1.55 -16.50
N PHE A 53 9.44 -2.61 -16.91
CA PHE A 53 9.05 -3.45 -18.04
C PHE A 53 8.60 -4.80 -17.52
N LEU A 54 7.34 -5.16 -17.78
CA LEU A 54 6.84 -6.49 -17.51
C LEU A 54 7.05 -7.37 -18.74
N ILE A 55 8.02 -8.26 -18.66
CA ILE A 55 8.27 -9.26 -19.70
C ILE A 55 7.54 -10.54 -19.30
N GLN A 56 6.49 -10.90 -20.04
CA GLN A 56 5.79 -12.16 -19.86
C GLN A 56 6.25 -13.17 -20.92
N PRO A 57 7.05 -14.18 -20.56
CA PRO A 57 7.40 -15.22 -21.52
C PRO A 57 6.14 -16.02 -21.91
N SER A 58 5.96 -16.26 -23.21
CA SER A 58 4.93 -17.18 -23.69
C SER A 58 5.33 -18.64 -23.44
N ASN A 59 4.35 -19.51 -23.16
CA ASN A 59 4.53 -20.97 -23.13
C ASN A 59 5.51 -21.50 -22.06
N ILE A 60 5.60 -20.85 -20.90
CA ILE A 60 6.50 -21.28 -19.81
C ILE A 60 6.16 -22.69 -19.30
N SER A 61 4.87 -23.03 -19.25
CA SER A 61 4.37 -24.29 -18.68
C SER A 61 4.80 -25.55 -19.43
N VAL A 62 5.33 -25.41 -20.65
CA VAL A 62 5.78 -26.52 -21.50
C VAL A 62 7.30 -26.56 -21.66
N LEU A 63 8.03 -25.62 -21.06
CA LEU A 63 9.49 -25.58 -21.10
C LEU A 63 10.06 -26.31 -19.90
N SER A 64 11.19 -27.01 -20.11
CA SER A 64 11.97 -27.57 -19.01
C SER A 64 12.63 -26.44 -18.21
N GLU A 65 12.98 -26.74 -16.96
CA GLU A 65 13.65 -25.77 -16.07
C GLU A 65 14.98 -25.29 -16.65
N GLU A 66 15.72 -26.17 -17.32
CA GLU A 66 17.00 -25.83 -17.97
C GLU A 66 16.80 -24.86 -19.14
N SER A 67 15.76 -25.07 -19.96
CA SER A 67 15.44 -24.20 -21.09
C SER A 67 15.00 -22.81 -20.64
N LEU A 68 14.22 -22.74 -19.55
CA LEU A 68 13.84 -21.48 -18.94
C LEU A 68 15.05 -20.75 -18.37
N SER A 69 15.89 -21.45 -17.62
CA SER A 69 17.11 -20.92 -17.02
C SER A 69 18.06 -20.35 -18.08
N ALA A 70 18.30 -21.09 -19.16
CA ALA A 70 19.16 -20.64 -20.26
C ALA A 70 18.69 -19.32 -20.88
N ARG A 71 17.37 -19.14 -21.05
CA ARG A 71 16.78 -17.90 -21.59
C ARG A 71 16.93 -16.74 -20.62
N ILE A 72 16.71 -16.97 -19.32
CA ILE A 72 16.90 -15.95 -18.28
C ILE A 72 18.37 -15.51 -18.25
N TYR A 73 19.31 -16.45 -18.24
CA TYR A 73 20.74 -16.14 -18.22
C TYR A 73 21.21 -15.45 -19.50
N GLY A 74 20.65 -15.83 -20.67
CA GLY A 74 20.89 -15.13 -21.93
C GLY A 74 20.47 -13.66 -21.85
N LEU A 75 19.25 -13.40 -21.40
CA LEU A 75 18.73 -12.04 -21.22
C LEU A 75 19.56 -11.26 -20.19
N MET A 76 19.85 -11.87 -19.04
CA MET A 76 20.66 -11.26 -17.99
C MET A 76 22.06 -10.90 -18.49
N THR A 77 22.66 -11.72 -19.36
CA THR A 77 24.00 -11.43 -19.93
C THR A 77 23.98 -10.19 -20.82
N VAL A 78 22.91 -9.98 -21.59
CA VAL A 78 22.72 -8.77 -22.40
C VAL A 78 22.54 -7.54 -21.50
N LEU A 79 21.77 -7.66 -20.42
CA LEU A 79 21.47 -6.55 -19.52
C LEU A 79 22.61 -6.21 -18.55
N LYS A 80 23.49 -7.16 -18.21
CA LYS A 80 24.65 -6.95 -17.31
C LYS A 80 25.60 -5.84 -17.75
N GLY A 81 25.61 -5.48 -19.03
CA GLY A 81 26.41 -4.37 -19.55
C GLY A 81 25.84 -2.98 -19.24
N ILE A 82 24.62 -2.91 -18.69
CA ILE A 82 23.91 -1.67 -18.36
C ILE A 82 23.73 -1.62 -16.84
N THR A 83 24.53 -0.79 -16.18
CA THR A 83 24.61 -0.70 -14.72
C THR A 83 23.33 -0.16 -14.05
N GLU A 84 22.47 0.48 -14.84
CA GLU A 84 21.25 1.15 -14.42
C GLU A 84 20.01 0.25 -14.51
N ILE A 85 20.12 -0.94 -15.12
CA ILE A 85 18.99 -1.87 -15.30
C ILE A 85 19.12 -3.02 -14.31
N GLU A 86 18.11 -3.15 -13.45
CA GLU A 86 17.95 -4.29 -12.56
C GLU A 86 16.92 -5.27 -13.12
N MET A 87 17.25 -6.56 -13.13
CA MET A 87 16.34 -7.63 -13.56
C MET A 87 15.78 -8.35 -12.33
N MET A 88 14.45 -8.28 -12.15
CA MET A 88 13.75 -8.95 -11.06
C MET A 88 12.96 -10.15 -11.57
N CYS A 89 13.19 -11.33 -10.99
CA CYS A 89 12.42 -12.54 -11.28
C CYS A 89 11.27 -12.66 -10.27
N LEU A 90 10.10 -12.10 -10.60
CA LEU A 90 8.93 -12.13 -9.72
C LEU A 90 8.07 -13.36 -10.00
N ASN A 91 7.72 -14.11 -8.95
CA ASN A 91 6.78 -15.22 -9.05
C ASN A 91 5.35 -14.71 -8.84
N SER A 92 4.52 -14.77 -9.87
CA SER A 92 3.11 -14.36 -9.79
C SER A 92 2.27 -15.23 -8.84
N ARG A 93 2.76 -16.39 -8.40
CA ARG A 93 2.11 -17.24 -7.39
C ARG A 93 2.37 -16.80 -5.95
N GLU A 94 3.32 -15.90 -5.69
CA GLU A 94 3.42 -15.25 -4.39
C GLU A 94 2.23 -14.29 -4.24
N ASN A 95 1.15 -14.81 -3.67
CA ASN A 95 0.01 -13.98 -3.32
C ASN A 95 0.25 -13.37 -1.93
N PHE A 96 -0.14 -12.10 -1.76
CA PHE A 96 -0.14 -11.45 -0.45
C PHE A 96 -1.44 -11.73 0.33
N GLU A 97 -2.20 -12.79 0.00
CA GLU A 97 -3.46 -13.12 0.69
C GLU A 97 -3.23 -13.49 2.15
N ASP A 98 -2.09 -14.09 2.46
CA ASP A 98 -1.71 -14.35 3.85
C ASP A 98 -1.48 -13.04 4.62
N ASN A 99 -0.80 -12.07 4.00
CA ASN A 99 -0.64 -10.73 4.57
C ASN A 99 -1.97 -9.98 4.67
N LYS A 100 -2.83 -10.04 3.65
CA LYS A 100 -4.18 -9.43 3.69
C LYS A 100 -5.02 -10.04 4.81
N ARG A 101 -5.01 -11.37 4.94
CA ARG A 101 -5.75 -12.10 5.98
C ARG A 101 -5.21 -11.75 7.37
N TYR A 102 -3.89 -11.67 7.51
CA TYR A 102 -3.24 -11.24 8.75
C TYR A 102 -3.65 -9.80 9.13
N LEU A 103 -3.52 -8.85 8.20
CA LEU A 103 -3.88 -7.45 8.44
C LEU A 103 -5.37 -7.30 8.78
N LYS A 104 -6.26 -7.99 8.07
CA LYS A 104 -7.69 -8.00 8.36
C LYS A 104 -8.00 -8.53 9.76
N LYS A 105 -7.36 -9.65 10.16
CA LYS A 105 -7.50 -10.20 11.51
C LYS A 105 -7.04 -9.21 12.60
N ARG A 106 -5.94 -8.49 12.34
CA ARG A 106 -5.42 -7.47 13.27
C ARG A 106 -6.34 -6.26 13.38
N MET A 107 -6.94 -5.81 12.28
CA MET A 107 -7.95 -4.74 12.31
C MET A 107 -9.17 -5.14 13.12
N GLU A 108 -9.70 -6.34 12.91
CA GLU A 108 -10.86 -6.86 13.67
C GLU A 108 -10.57 -7.03 15.17
N GLU A 109 -9.34 -7.42 15.52
CA GLU A 109 -8.91 -7.53 16.92
C GLU A 109 -8.75 -6.16 17.57
N VAL A 110 -8.18 -5.17 16.86
CA VAL A 110 -8.06 -3.79 17.36
C VAL A 110 -9.45 -3.17 17.54
N ASP A 111 -10.35 -3.32 16.56
CA ASP A 111 -11.73 -2.82 16.66
C ASP A 111 -12.45 -3.46 17.85
N ARG A 112 -12.28 -4.78 18.05
CA ARG A 112 -12.86 -5.50 19.20
C ARG A 112 -12.32 -4.98 20.53
N LEU A 113 -11.01 -4.74 20.65
CA LEU A 113 -10.36 -4.26 21.87
C LEU A 113 -10.73 -2.80 22.19
N GLN A 114 -10.98 -1.98 21.17
CA GLN A 114 -11.51 -0.63 21.34
C GLN A 114 -12.97 -0.64 21.82
N LEU A 115 -13.79 -1.57 21.31
CA LEU A 115 -15.18 -1.74 21.73
C LEU A 115 -15.33 -2.34 23.15
N THR A 116 -14.36 -3.13 23.61
CA THR A 116 -14.36 -3.71 24.97
C THR A 116 -13.77 -2.78 26.04
N GLY A 117 -13.33 -1.57 25.68
CA GLY A 117 -12.82 -0.58 26.64
C GLY A 117 -11.50 -0.98 27.33
N GLN A 118 -10.80 -2.01 26.85
CA GLN A 118 -9.57 -2.55 27.47
C GLN A 118 -8.29 -1.76 27.13
N ILE A 119 -8.40 -0.61 26.48
CA ILE A 119 -7.27 0.28 26.12
C ILE A 119 -7.27 1.57 26.99
N PHE A 120 -7.99 1.57 28.11
CA PHE A 120 -7.81 2.51 29.22
C PHE A 120 -7.52 1.76 30.51
#